data_AF-A0A381LDY2-F1
#
_entry.id   AF-A0A381LDY2-F1
#
_cell.length_a   1.000
_cell.length_b   1.000
_cell.length_c   1.000
_cell.angle_alpha   90.00
_cell.angle_beta   90.00
_cell.angle_gamma   90.00
#
_symmetry.space_group_name_H-M   'P 1'
#
loop_
_entity.id
_entity.type
_entity.pdbx_description
1 polymer ?
#
loop_
_entity_poly.entity_id
_entity_poly.type
_entity_poly.pdbx_seq_one_letter_code
_entity_poly.pdbx_strand_id
1 'polypeptide(L)'
;MWIKFGVFLTIFGLIHLIKCIDIAYSDVYLPDGTNGFVCQLHFYPIDRVREEAKKVIELFFFGNYNRRFPASFEDTQLFNVKSDILLSWPIFPSGVPY
;
A
#
# COMPACT_ATOMS: atom_id res chain seq x y z
N MET A 1 35.71 -16.88 -21.29
CA MET A 1 35.25 -16.14 -20.08
C MET A 1 34.00 -15.29 -20.35
N TRP A 2 33.84 -14.73 -21.55
CA TRP A 2 32.67 -13.91 -21.93
C TRP A 2 31.32 -14.62 -21.94
N ILE A 3 31.26 -15.90 -22.30
CA ILE A 3 30.00 -16.66 -22.31
C ILE A 3 29.40 -16.76 -20.89
N LYS A 4 30.25 -16.98 -19.87
CA LYS A 4 29.80 -17.01 -18.45
C LYS A 4 29.26 -15.66 -17.99
N PHE A 5 29.89 -14.56 -18.42
CA PHE A 5 29.44 -13.21 -18.12
C PHE A 5 28.11 -12.89 -18.79
N GLY A 6 27.93 -13.27 -20.06
CA GLY A 6 26.67 -13.10 -20.78
C GLY A 6 25.52 -13.88 -20.14
N VAL A 7 25.76 -15.13 -19.74
CA VAL A 7 24.76 -15.94 -19.02
C VAL A 7 24.37 -15.28 -17.70
N PHE A 8 25.34 -14.79 -16.92
CA PHE A 8 25.07 -14.10 -15.66
C PHE A 8 24.24 -12.82 -15.86
N LEU A 9 24.58 -12.01 -16.86
CA LEU A 9 23.86 -10.78 -17.18
C LEU A 9 22.41 -11.05 -17.57
N THR A 10 22.18 -12.13 -18.33
CA THR A 10 20.85 -12.53 -18.78
C THR A 10 19.99 -13.01 -17.61
N ILE A 11 20.54 -13.85 -16.72
CA ILE A 11 19.85 -14.32 -15.51
C ILE A 11 19.54 -13.13 -14.59
N PHE A 12 20.49 -12.23 -14.38
CA PHE A 12 20.31 -11.03 -13.57
C PHE A 12 19.21 -10.12 -14.15
N GLY A 13 19.20 -9.92 -15.47
CA GLY A 13 18.16 -9.17 -16.16
C GLY A 13 16.77 -9.82 -16.04
N LEU A 14 16.68 -11.15 -16.17
CA LEU A 14 15.44 -11.90 -15.98
C LEU A 14 14.90 -11.78 -14.55
N ILE A 15 15.78 -11.90 -13.54
CA ILE A 15 15.39 -11.74 -12.13
C ILE A 15 14.88 -10.31 -11.89
N HIS A 16 15.55 -9.29 -12.44
CA HIS A 16 15.09 -7.90 -12.34
C HIS A 16 13.75 -7.67 -13.03
N LEU A 17 13.57 -8.23 -14.23
CA LEU A 17 12.34 -8.11 -14.99
C LEU A 17 11.16 -8.71 -14.23
N ILE A 18 11.31 -9.92 -13.70
CA ILE A 18 10.28 -10.60 -12.90
C ILE A 18 9.98 -9.79 -11.63
N LYS A 19 11.02 -9.34 -10.92
CA LYS A 19 10.86 -8.54 -9.70
C LYS A 19 10.26 -7.15 -9.93
N CYS A 20 10.35 -6.57 -11.12
CA CYS A 20 9.79 -5.26 -11.42
C CYS A 20 8.40 -5.32 -12.06
N ILE A 21 8.08 -6.37 -12.82
CA ILE A 21 6.77 -6.55 -13.46
C ILE A 21 5.76 -7.17 -12.49
N ASP A 22 6.20 -8.05 -11.59
CA ASP A 22 5.35 -8.78 -10.64
C ASP A 22 5.32 -8.12 -9.26
N ILE A 23 5.48 -6.80 -9.23
CA ILE A 23 5.18 -6.02 -8.04
C ILE A 23 3.68 -5.81 -8.06
N ALA A 24 2.96 -6.50 -7.18
CA ALA A 24 1.55 -6.17 -6.93
C ALA A 24 1.44 -4.65 -6.77
N TYR A 25 0.45 -4.01 -7.38
CA TYR A 25 0.32 -2.55 -7.43
C TYR A 25 0.38 -1.86 -6.04
N SER A 26 0.23 -2.63 -4.95
CA SER A 26 0.38 -2.24 -3.55
C SER A 26 1.83 -2.16 -3.04
N ASP A 27 2.76 -2.88 -3.66
CA ASP A 27 4.10 -3.15 -3.13
C ASP A 27 5.15 -2.30 -3.84
N VAL A 28 4.91 -1.00 -3.98
CA VAL A 28 6.00 -0.07 -4.33
C VAL A 28 7.14 -0.37 -3.36
N TYR A 29 8.23 -0.94 -3.87
CA TYR A 29 9.34 -1.46 -3.08
C TYR A 29 9.96 -0.30 -2.30
N LEU A 30 9.50 -0.09 -1.07
CA LEU A 30 10.04 0.95 -0.21
C LEU A 30 11.38 0.43 0.31
N PRO A 31 12.43 1.27 0.31
CA PRO A 31 13.73 0.85 0.81
C PRO A 31 13.60 0.33 2.25
N ASP A 32 14.34 -0.73 2.57
CA ASP A 32 14.40 -1.31 3.91
C ASP A 32 14.57 -0.21 4.97
N GLY A 33 13.69 -0.20 5.97
CA GLY A 33 13.63 0.84 7.01
C GLY A 33 12.66 1.99 6.75
N THR A 34 11.94 1.99 5.63
CA THR A 34 10.87 2.97 5.39
C THR A 34 9.62 2.59 6.21
N ASN A 35 9.29 3.43 7.19
CA ASN A 35 8.18 3.21 8.09
C ASN A 35 6.91 3.97 7.63
N GLY A 36 6.35 3.62 6.49
CA GLY A 36 5.20 4.31 5.91
C GLY A 36 4.77 3.79 4.54
N PHE A 37 3.89 4.54 3.86
CA PHE A 37 3.34 4.23 2.54
C PHE A 37 3.58 5.39 1.57
N VAL A 38 3.83 5.10 0.30
CA VAL A 38 3.88 6.11 -0.77
C VAL A 38 2.65 5.96 -1.65
N CYS A 39 1.85 7.02 -1.77
CA CYS A 39 0.77 7.09 -2.75
C CYS A 39 1.10 8.21 -3.75
N GLN A 40 1.36 7.83 -5.00
CA GLN A 40 1.84 8.73 -6.06
C GLN A 40 3.10 9.50 -5.62
N LEU A 41 2.97 10.80 -5.35
CA LEU A 41 4.06 11.70 -4.95
C LEU A 41 4.06 12.01 -3.45
N HIS A 42 3.16 11.40 -2.67
CA HIS A 42 2.97 11.70 -1.26
C HIS A 42 3.42 10.53 -0.39
N PHE A 43 4.27 10.82 0.59
CA PHE A 43 4.67 9.88 1.63
C PHE A 43 3.77 10.04 2.86
N TYR A 44 3.29 8.91 3.37
CA TYR A 44 2.46 8.79 4.56
C TYR A 44 3.20 7.98 5.62
N PRO A 45 3.74 8.60 6.67
CA PRO A 45 4.36 7.90 7.77
C PRO A 45 3.38 6.93 8.45
N ILE A 46 3.85 5.77 8.93
CA ILE A 46 2.98 4.75 9.54
C ILE A 46 2.20 5.30 10.72
N ASP A 47 2.79 6.22 11.50
CA ASP A 47 2.17 6.75 12.71
C ASP A 47 0.96 7.61 12.36
N ARG A 48 1.04 8.37 11.26
CA ARG A 48 -0.07 9.13 10.71
C ARG A 48 -1.19 8.20 10.24
N VAL A 49 -0.83 7.12 9.54
CA VAL A 49 -1.83 6.13 9.07
C VAL A 49 -2.53 5.47 10.25
N ARG A 50 -1.80 5.12 11.32
CA ARG A 50 -2.39 4.56 12.55
C ARG A 50 -3.29 5.55 13.27
N GLU A 51 -2.91 6.82 13.34
CA GLU A 51 -3.73 7.86 13.97
C GLU A 51 -5.05 8.05 13.21
N GLU A 52 -4.99 8.15 11.89
CA GLU A 52 -6.19 8.25 11.05
C GLU A 52 -7.07 7.00 11.18
N ALA A 53 -6.49 5.80 11.17
CA ALA A 53 -7.25 4.56 11.38
C ALA A 53 -8.00 4.53 12.71
N LYS A 54 -7.39 5.03 13.81
CA LYS A 54 -8.06 5.14 15.12
C LYS A 54 -9.25 6.09 15.06
N LYS A 55 -9.08 7.29 14.47
CA LYS A 55 -10.17 8.27 14.31
C LYS A 55 -11.34 7.68 13.52
N VAL A 56 -11.04 6.91 12.47
CA VAL A 56 -12.06 6.27 11.63
C VAL A 56 -12.86 5.22 12.39
N ILE A 57 -12.19 4.39 13.19
CA ILE A 57 -12.86 3.40 14.04
C ILE A 57 -13.79 4.11 15.04
N GLU A 58 -13.33 5.18 15.67
CA GLU A 58 -14.15 5.96 16.60
C GLU A 58 -15.36 6.58 15.91
N LEU A 59 -15.18 7.17 14.74
CA LEU A 59 -16.27 7.72 13.92
C LEU A 59 -17.25 6.63 13.44
N PHE A 60 -16.75 5.42 13.16
CA PHE A 60 -17.57 4.29 12.74
C PHE A 60 -18.51 3.78 13.81
N PHE A 61 -17.99 3.59 15.03
CA PHE A 61 -18.80 3.02 16.12
C PHE A 61 -19.62 4.06 16.88
N PHE A 62 -19.12 5.29 17.01
CA PHE A 62 -19.69 6.30 17.91
C PHE A 62 -20.15 7.58 17.20
N GLY A 63 -19.82 7.75 15.91
CA GLY A 63 -20.21 8.92 15.13
C GLY A 63 -21.61 8.82 14.53
N ASN A 64 -22.17 9.99 14.16
CA ASN A 64 -23.44 10.03 13.43
C ASN A 64 -23.18 9.71 11.96
N TYR A 65 -23.53 8.49 11.55
CA TYR A 65 -23.01 7.88 10.34
C TYR A 65 -23.85 8.27 9.13
N ASN A 66 -23.48 9.38 8.47
CA ASN A 66 -24.20 9.91 7.30
C ASN A 66 -23.24 10.26 6.14
N ARG A 67 -22.14 9.51 6.00
CA ARG A 67 -21.09 9.78 5.01
C ARG A 67 -20.79 8.55 4.16
N ARG A 68 -20.20 8.82 2.98
CA ARG A 68 -19.74 7.83 1.99
C ARG A 68 -18.64 6.89 2.51
N PHE A 69 -18.04 7.18 3.67
CA PHE A 69 -16.92 6.46 4.26
C PHE A 69 -17.04 6.32 5.79
N PRO A 70 -16.35 5.33 6.41
CA PRO A 70 -15.68 4.22 5.74
C PRO A 70 -16.64 3.34 4.91
N ALA A 71 -16.12 2.79 3.81
CA ALA A 71 -16.85 1.95 2.85
C ALA A 71 -16.23 0.56 2.78
N SER A 72 -17.01 -0.47 2.45
CA SER A 72 -16.48 -1.83 2.25
C SER A 72 -15.42 -1.86 1.15
N PHE A 73 -14.29 -2.52 1.41
CA PHE A 73 -13.22 -2.73 0.45
C PHE A 73 -13.32 -4.15 -0.09
N GLU A 74 -13.74 -4.28 -1.35
CA GLU A 74 -14.12 -5.57 -1.95
C GLU A 74 -12.93 -6.37 -2.47
N ASP A 75 -11.83 -5.70 -2.84
CA ASP A 75 -10.65 -6.35 -3.44
C ASP A 75 -9.71 -6.93 -2.37
N THR A 76 -10.25 -7.85 -1.57
CA THR A 76 -9.53 -8.55 -0.50
C THR A 76 -8.40 -9.47 -1.01
N GLN A 77 -8.38 -9.77 -2.32
CA GLN A 77 -7.36 -10.61 -2.95
C GLN A 77 -5.99 -9.94 -2.90
N LEU A 78 -5.93 -8.61 -2.99
CA LEU A 78 -4.70 -7.82 -2.89
C LEU A 78 -3.97 -8.01 -1.56
N PHE A 79 -4.69 -8.31 -0.49
CA PHE A 79 -4.12 -8.43 0.86
C PHE A 79 -4.06 -9.89 1.36
N ASN A 80 -4.48 -10.85 0.53
CA ASN A 80 -4.57 -12.28 0.89
C ASN A 80 -5.33 -12.53 2.20
N VAL A 81 -6.34 -11.71 2.51
CA VAL A 81 -7.13 -11.81 3.76
C VAL A 81 -8.49 -12.40 3.44
N LYS A 82 -8.67 -13.72 3.63
CA LYS A 82 -9.89 -14.43 3.22
C LYS A 82 -11.10 -14.25 4.16
N SER A 83 -10.91 -13.77 5.39
CA SER A 83 -11.95 -13.77 6.43
C SER A 83 -12.35 -12.40 6.97
N ASP A 84 -11.64 -11.33 6.58
CA ASP A 84 -11.76 -10.06 7.28
C ASP A 84 -12.57 -9.07 6.44
N ILE A 85 -13.49 -8.35 7.09
CA ILE A 85 -14.19 -7.23 6.48
C ILE A 85 -13.20 -6.06 6.42
N LEU A 86 -12.68 -5.80 5.22
CA LEU A 86 -11.82 -4.65 4.98
C LEU A 86 -12.68 -3.40 4.77
N LEU A 87 -12.31 -2.31 5.44
CA LEU A 87 -12.91 -1.00 5.27
C LEU A 87 -11.90 -0.05 4.63
N SER A 88 -12.40 0.80 3.74
CA SER A 88 -11.62 1.84 3.07
C SER A 88 -11.96 3.21 3.64
N TRP A 89 -10.93 4.05 3.75
CA TRP A 89 -11.04 5.44 4.20
C TRP A 89 -10.05 6.33 3.43
N PRO A 90 -10.46 7.53 2.97
CA PRO A 90 -9.57 8.43 2.28
C PRO A 90 -8.56 9.06 3.26
N ILE A 91 -7.27 8.97 2.93
CA ILE A 91 -6.22 9.74 3.60
C ILE A 91 -5.72 10.83 2.65
N PHE A 92 -5.73 12.08 3.13
CA PHE A 92 -5.31 13.22 2.33
C PHE A 92 -3.88 13.65 2.66
N PRO A 93 -3.13 14.24 1.73
CA PRO A 93 -1.89 14.92 2.05
C PRO A 93 -2.13 16.01 3.11
N SER A 94 -1.16 16.27 3.97
CA SER A 94 -1.26 17.34 4.96
C SER A 94 -1.53 18.67 4.25
N GLY A 95 -2.62 19.35 4.59
CA GLY A 95 -3.00 20.65 4.01
C GLY A 95 -4.18 20.65 3.04
N VAL A 96 -4.83 19.51 2.79
CA VAL A 96 -6.08 19.44 2.00
C VAL A 96 -7.28 19.28 2.95
N PRO A 97 -8.24 20.24 3.00
CA PRO A 97 -9.42 20.13 3.86
C PRO A 97 -10.45 19.10 3.35
N TYR A 98 -11.23 18.55 4.28
CA TYR A 98 -12.36 17.62 4.07
C TYR A 98 -13.59 18.27 3.42
#